data_AF-A0AB36Y0K5-F1
#
_entry.id   AF-A0AB36Y0K5-F1
#
_cell.length_a   1.000
_cell.length_b   1.000
_cell.length_c   1.000
_cell.angle_alpha   90.00
_cell.angle_beta   90.00
_cell.angle_gamma   90.00
#
_symmetry.space_group_name_H-M   'P 1'
#
loop_
_entity.id
_entity.type
_entity.pdbx_description
1 polymer ?
#
loop_
_entity_poly.entity_id
_entity_poly.type
_entity_poly.pdbx_seq_one_letter_code
_entity_poly.pdbx_strand_id
1 'polypeptide(L)'
;MQAAEQQQLTIPEIGAVWPGQGGIYAGFIPVRNGAQGYHLVLGDELGSFEWGQYGDESPATSLIDGRANTEALVNADGEYPAAIAAYEHIAEGHGDFYLPAAAELYEIWLNLNGKLAGWVWSSSQRSADLAFYMGFAGGSQYDFVKNLELRVRPVRRFIQ
;
A
#
# COMPACT_ATOMS: atom_id res chain seq x y z
N MET A 1 -23.68 34.19 7.47
CA MET A 1 -23.21 32.79 7.57
C MET A 1 -22.73 32.40 6.18
N GLN A 2 -21.43 32.42 5.95
CA GLN A 2 -20.86 31.88 4.70
C GLN A 2 -20.94 30.36 4.79
N ALA A 3 -21.64 29.74 3.85
CA ALA A 3 -21.54 28.31 3.62
C ALA A 3 -20.08 28.02 3.26
N ALA A 4 -19.44 27.10 3.98
CA ALA A 4 -18.14 26.60 3.58
C ALA A 4 -18.34 25.90 2.22
N GLU A 5 -17.78 26.47 1.16
CA GLU A 5 -17.65 25.78 -0.12
C GLU A 5 -16.86 24.50 0.14
N GLN A 6 -17.49 23.34 -0.08
CA GLN A 6 -16.77 22.08 -0.18
C GLN A 6 -15.84 22.22 -1.38
N GLN A 7 -14.55 22.44 -1.13
CA GLN A 7 -13.56 22.45 -2.20
C GLN A 7 -13.61 21.08 -2.89
N GLN A 8 -14.02 21.09 -4.16
CA GLN A 8 -13.99 19.89 -4.98
C GLN A 8 -12.53 19.52 -5.22
N LEU A 9 -12.08 18.45 -4.54
CA LEU A 9 -10.73 17.93 -4.69
C LEU A 9 -10.50 17.53 -6.14
N THR A 10 -9.57 18.21 -6.80
CA THR A 10 -9.17 17.88 -8.17
C THR A 10 -8.20 16.72 -8.13
N ILE A 11 -8.51 15.67 -8.89
CA ILE A 11 -7.64 14.49 -9.02
C ILE A 11 -6.48 14.87 -9.95
N PRO A 12 -5.21 14.74 -9.52
CA PRO A 12 -4.06 15.07 -10.35
C PRO A 12 -3.84 14.08 -11.50
N GLU A 13 -2.85 14.38 -12.35
CA GLU A 13 -2.29 13.39 -13.27
C GLU A 13 -1.55 12.28 -12.54
N ILE A 14 -1.46 11.10 -13.15
CA ILE A 14 -0.74 9.95 -12.58
C ILE A 14 0.75 10.29 -12.35
N GLY A 15 1.18 10.11 -11.11
CA GLY A 15 2.52 10.39 -10.63
C GLY A 15 2.77 11.85 -10.27
N ALA A 16 1.77 12.73 -10.34
CA ALA A 16 1.86 14.07 -9.78
C ALA A 16 1.54 14.04 -8.28
N VAL A 17 2.12 14.99 -7.54
CA VAL A 17 1.75 15.24 -6.13
C VAL A 17 0.26 15.53 -6.05
N TRP A 18 -0.43 14.94 -5.08
CA TRP A 18 -1.82 15.26 -4.77
C TRP A 18 -1.84 16.19 -3.56
N PRO A 19 -2.02 17.51 -3.76
CA PRO A 19 -1.86 18.48 -2.68
C PRO A 19 -2.81 18.21 -1.52
N GLY A 20 -2.26 18.16 -0.30
CA GLY A 20 -3.02 17.92 0.92
C GLY A 20 -3.50 16.48 1.08
N GLN A 21 -2.98 15.51 0.34
CA GLN A 21 -3.34 14.09 0.45
C GLN A 21 -2.19 13.20 0.91
N GLY A 22 -0.99 13.75 1.14
CA GLY A 22 0.15 13.08 1.74
C GLY A 22 0.99 12.24 0.78
N GLY A 23 0.91 12.49 -0.53
CA GLY A 23 1.68 11.70 -1.50
C GLY A 23 1.40 12.04 -2.96
N ILE A 24 1.82 11.13 -3.85
CA ILE A 24 1.54 11.23 -5.29
C ILE A 24 0.31 10.41 -5.68
N TYR A 25 -0.42 10.86 -6.69
CA TYR A 25 -1.53 10.09 -7.22
C TYR A 25 -1.02 8.88 -8.02
N ALA A 26 -1.33 7.68 -7.56
CA ALA A 26 -0.87 6.42 -8.16
C ALA A 26 -1.92 5.75 -9.07
N GLY A 27 -3.05 6.42 -9.32
CA GLY A 27 -4.10 5.97 -10.22
C GLY A 27 -5.35 5.45 -9.52
N PHE A 28 -6.30 4.96 -10.31
CA PHE A 28 -7.59 4.46 -9.85
C PHE A 28 -7.60 2.93 -9.82
N ILE A 29 -8.06 2.36 -8.71
CA ILE A 29 -8.36 0.95 -8.60
C ILE A 29 -9.82 0.73 -8.98
N PRO A 30 -10.10 -0.03 -10.07
CA PRO A 30 -11.47 -0.31 -10.47
C PRO A 30 -12.19 -1.21 -9.47
N VAL A 31 -13.52 -1.16 -9.50
CA VAL A 31 -14.41 -2.07 -8.76
C VAL A 31 -14.02 -3.52 -9.06
N ARG A 32 -13.82 -4.31 -8.00
CA ARG A 32 -13.48 -5.75 -8.10
C ARG A 32 -14.27 -6.53 -7.07
N ASN A 33 -14.90 -7.63 -7.49
CA ASN A 33 -15.60 -8.55 -6.60
C ASN A 33 -16.62 -7.85 -5.65
N GLY A 34 -17.29 -6.79 -6.11
CA GLY A 34 -18.25 -6.03 -5.31
C GLY A 34 -17.65 -4.95 -4.39
N ALA A 35 -16.32 -4.82 -4.31
CA ALA A 35 -15.67 -3.72 -3.60
C ALA A 35 -15.71 -2.42 -4.42
N GLN A 36 -15.96 -1.30 -3.76
CA GLN A 36 -15.98 0.04 -4.39
C GLN A 36 -14.61 0.37 -4.99
N GLY A 37 -14.60 1.05 -6.14
CA GLY A 37 -13.37 1.60 -6.71
C GLY A 37 -12.86 2.80 -5.91
N TYR A 38 -11.56 3.02 -5.90
CA TYR A 38 -10.93 4.09 -5.12
C TYR A 38 -9.67 4.62 -5.80
N HIS A 39 -9.30 5.85 -5.48
CA HIS A 39 -8.04 6.46 -5.90
C HIS A 39 -6.92 6.11 -4.92
N LEU A 40 -5.77 5.71 -5.45
CA LEU A 40 -4.58 5.42 -4.66
C LEU A 40 -3.70 6.67 -4.53
N VAL A 41 -3.34 6.98 -3.29
CA VAL A 41 -2.27 7.92 -2.97
C VAL A 41 -1.08 7.10 -2.50
N LEU A 42 0.08 7.29 -3.13
CA LEU A 42 1.34 6.66 -2.74
C LEU A 42 2.16 7.63 -1.88
N GLY A 43 2.44 7.24 -0.64
CA GLY A 43 3.31 7.98 0.27
C GLY A 43 4.79 7.74 -0.01
N ASP A 44 5.64 8.43 0.75
CA ASP A 44 7.10 8.31 0.63
C ASP A 44 7.60 6.93 1.07
N GLU A 45 8.74 6.51 0.51
CA GLU A 45 9.41 5.27 0.94
C GLU A 45 9.95 5.41 2.37
N LEU A 46 9.58 4.47 3.25
CA LEU A 46 9.87 4.54 4.68
C LEU A 46 11.18 3.85 5.08
N GLY A 47 11.81 3.14 4.14
CA GLY A 47 12.96 2.28 4.39
C GLY A 47 12.65 0.81 4.13
N SER A 48 13.52 -0.07 4.61
CA SER A 48 13.40 -1.53 4.48
C SER A 48 13.04 -2.16 5.82
N PHE A 49 12.11 -3.11 5.79
CA PHE A 49 11.58 -3.75 6.99
C PHE A 49 11.33 -5.23 6.73
N GLU A 50 11.46 -6.06 7.75
CA GLU A 50 10.93 -7.42 7.72
C GLU A 50 9.42 -7.38 7.52
N TRP A 51 8.90 -8.35 6.76
CA TRP A 51 7.46 -8.48 6.55
C TRP A 51 6.75 -8.95 7.82
N GLY A 52 7.32 -9.96 8.47
CA GLY A 52 6.85 -10.52 9.73
C GLY A 52 7.41 -11.92 9.99
N GLN A 53 6.77 -12.64 10.90
CA GLN A 53 7.28 -13.92 11.42
C GLN A 53 7.39 -15.03 10.34
N TYR A 54 8.49 -15.78 10.41
CA TYR A 54 8.76 -16.97 9.59
C TYR A 54 8.16 -18.23 10.25
N GLY A 55 7.52 -19.09 9.45
CA GLY A 55 6.90 -20.32 9.93
C GLY A 55 5.46 -20.17 10.41
N ASP A 56 4.91 -18.95 10.44
CA ASP A 56 3.57 -18.66 10.93
C ASP A 56 2.63 -18.14 9.84
N GLU A 57 1.42 -18.71 9.79
CA GLU A 57 0.31 -18.18 8.99
C GLU A 57 -0.16 -16.84 9.58
N SER A 58 -0.60 -15.93 8.70
CA SER A 58 -1.10 -14.61 9.09
C SER A 58 -2.54 -14.46 8.61
N PRO A 59 -3.33 -13.55 9.22
CA PRO A 59 -4.66 -13.26 8.71
C PRO A 59 -4.66 -12.53 7.35
N ALA A 60 -3.52 -11.99 6.92
CA ALA A 60 -3.41 -11.09 5.76
C ALA A 60 -3.18 -11.83 4.44
N THR A 61 -4.22 -12.47 3.90
CA THR A 61 -4.13 -13.26 2.66
C THR A 61 -4.78 -12.59 1.45
N SER A 62 -5.48 -11.46 1.62
CA SER A 62 -6.17 -10.79 0.52
C SER A 62 -5.17 -10.27 -0.50
N LEU A 63 -5.38 -10.53 -1.79
CA LEU A 63 -4.52 -10.00 -2.86
C LEU A 63 -4.92 -8.60 -3.31
N ILE A 64 -6.11 -8.12 -2.91
CA ILE A 64 -6.71 -6.88 -3.42
C ILE A 64 -7.04 -5.87 -2.33
N ASP A 65 -6.93 -6.25 -1.06
CA ASP A 65 -7.30 -5.40 0.07
C ASP A 65 -6.16 -5.19 1.06
N GLY A 66 -5.25 -4.28 0.72
CA GLY A 66 -4.11 -3.94 1.57
C GLY A 66 -4.50 -3.29 2.89
N ARG A 67 -5.59 -2.51 2.92
CA ARG A 67 -6.08 -1.89 4.15
C ARG A 67 -6.53 -2.95 5.16
N ALA A 68 -7.41 -3.85 4.74
CA ALA A 68 -7.89 -4.94 5.61
C ALA A 68 -6.73 -5.86 6.05
N ASN A 69 -5.79 -6.17 5.15
CA ASN A 69 -4.60 -6.93 5.50
C ASN A 69 -3.76 -6.22 6.56
N THR A 70 -3.41 -4.95 6.34
CA THR A 70 -2.56 -4.18 7.25
C THR A 70 -3.21 -4.03 8.63
N GLU A 71 -4.51 -3.73 8.67
CA GLU A 71 -5.27 -3.70 9.93
C GLU A 71 -5.24 -5.05 10.64
N ALA A 72 -5.38 -6.16 9.90
CA ALA A 72 -5.32 -7.49 10.49
C ALA A 72 -3.92 -7.83 11.03
N LEU A 73 -2.85 -7.41 10.36
CA LEU A 73 -1.47 -7.61 10.82
C LEU A 73 -1.15 -6.78 12.07
N VAL A 74 -1.54 -5.50 12.08
CA VAL A 74 -1.28 -4.58 13.21
C VAL A 74 -2.03 -5.02 14.48
N ASN A 75 -3.18 -5.67 14.34
CA ASN A 75 -3.97 -6.17 15.46
C ASN A 75 -3.72 -7.65 15.79
N ALA A 76 -2.84 -8.34 15.07
CA ALA A 76 -2.54 -9.75 15.33
C ALA A 76 -1.52 -9.91 16.46
N ASP A 77 -1.57 -11.07 17.12
CA ASP A 77 -0.51 -11.50 18.05
C ASP A 77 0.72 -11.93 17.23
N GLY A 78 1.58 -10.96 16.88
CA GLY A 78 2.80 -11.19 16.12
C GLY A 78 3.55 -9.91 15.75
N GLU A 79 4.79 -10.05 15.27
CA GLU A 79 5.60 -8.93 14.79
C GLU A 79 5.48 -8.77 13.28
N TYR A 80 5.01 -7.60 12.83
CA TYR A 80 4.86 -7.27 11.40
C TYR A 80 5.42 -5.87 11.10
N PRO A 81 6.76 -5.69 11.14
CA PRO A 81 7.39 -4.36 11.06
C PRO A 81 7.01 -3.57 9.80
N ALA A 82 6.93 -4.23 8.64
CA ALA A 82 6.52 -3.56 7.40
C ALA A 82 5.09 -3.01 7.44
N ALA A 83 4.16 -3.76 8.03
CA ALA A 83 2.77 -3.33 8.18
C ALA A 83 2.62 -2.20 9.20
N ILE A 84 3.32 -2.30 10.33
CA ILE A 84 3.34 -1.28 11.39
C ILE A 84 3.93 0.03 10.84
N ALA A 85 5.07 -0.03 10.14
CA ALA A 85 5.69 1.16 9.55
C ALA A 85 4.73 1.90 8.58
N ALA A 86 4.00 1.15 7.75
CA ALA A 86 3.02 1.74 6.85
C ALA A 86 1.79 2.31 7.57
N TYR A 87 1.34 1.65 8.64
CA TYR A 87 0.18 2.04 9.45
C TYR A 87 0.44 3.28 10.31
N GLU A 88 1.64 3.41 10.88
CA GLU A 88 2.05 4.57 11.69
C GLU A 88 2.44 5.79 10.85
N HIS A 89 2.50 5.65 9.52
CA HIS A 89 2.88 6.75 8.65
C HIS A 89 1.84 7.86 8.64
N ILE A 90 2.29 9.08 8.93
CA ILE A 90 1.49 10.31 8.87
C ILE A 90 2.09 11.25 7.83
N ALA A 91 1.27 11.69 6.88
CA ALA A 91 1.67 12.68 5.88
C ALA A 91 0.53 13.68 5.62
N GLU A 92 0.87 14.97 5.64
CA GLU A 92 -0.08 16.09 5.46
C GLU A 92 -1.35 15.98 6.34
N GLY A 93 -1.22 15.42 7.55
CA GLY A 93 -2.32 15.23 8.50
C GLY A 93 -3.16 13.97 8.30
N HIS A 94 -2.85 13.14 7.29
CA HIS A 94 -3.48 11.84 7.08
C HIS A 94 -2.67 10.73 7.74
N GLY A 95 -3.33 9.87 8.52
CA GLY A 95 -2.73 8.72 9.22
C GLY A 95 -3.44 7.40 8.92
N ASP A 96 -4.19 7.32 7.81
CA ASP A 96 -4.92 6.14 7.34
C ASP A 96 -4.19 5.42 6.18
N PHE A 97 -2.86 5.53 6.20
CA PHE A 97 -1.96 4.80 5.32
C PHE A 97 -1.86 3.33 5.70
N TYR A 98 -1.52 2.49 4.72
CA TYR A 98 -1.41 1.05 4.90
C TYR A 98 -0.41 0.43 3.91
N LEU A 99 0.02 -0.80 4.18
CA LEU A 99 0.89 -1.55 3.27
C LEU A 99 0.02 -2.10 2.11
N PRO A 100 0.32 -1.78 0.84
CA PRO A 100 -0.53 -2.18 -0.29
C PRO A 100 -0.58 -3.70 -0.46
N ALA A 101 -1.73 -4.23 -0.87
CA ALA A 101 -1.83 -5.63 -1.30
C ALA A 101 -1.13 -5.87 -2.64
N ALA A 102 -0.92 -7.15 -2.98
CA ALA A 102 -0.17 -7.54 -4.17
C ALA A 102 -0.73 -6.94 -5.47
N ALA A 103 -2.05 -6.89 -5.64
CA ALA A 103 -2.68 -6.29 -6.82
C ALA A 103 -2.60 -4.76 -6.83
N GLU A 104 -2.65 -4.10 -5.66
CA GLU A 104 -2.46 -2.65 -5.56
C GLU A 104 -1.03 -2.26 -6.01
N LEU A 105 -0.01 -3.04 -5.63
CA LEU A 105 1.37 -2.83 -6.12
C LEU A 105 1.48 -2.95 -7.65
N TYR A 106 0.79 -3.92 -8.24
CA TYR A 106 0.80 -4.11 -9.68
C TYR A 106 0.18 -2.90 -10.42
N GLU A 107 -0.93 -2.37 -9.91
CA GLU A 107 -1.59 -1.18 -10.44
C GLU A 107 -0.71 0.07 -10.32
N ILE A 108 -0.02 0.24 -9.19
CA ILE A 108 0.94 1.33 -9.00
C ILE A 108 2.06 1.22 -10.04
N TRP A 109 2.59 0.02 -10.29
CA TRP A 109 3.63 -0.17 -11.30
C TRP A 109 3.12 0.14 -12.72
N LEU A 110 1.94 -0.36 -13.09
CA LEU A 110 1.31 -0.08 -14.39
C LEU A 110 1.16 1.42 -14.63
N ASN A 111 0.64 2.13 -13.63
CA ASN A 111 0.32 3.55 -13.73
C ASN A 111 1.58 4.42 -13.71
N LEU A 112 2.53 4.14 -12.82
CA LEU A 112 3.75 4.93 -12.69
C LEU A 112 4.83 4.55 -13.71
N ASN A 113 4.71 3.40 -14.37
CA ASN A 113 5.48 2.97 -15.54
C ASN A 113 6.97 3.32 -15.49
N GLY A 114 7.71 2.73 -14.54
CA GLY A 114 9.16 2.91 -14.41
C GLY A 114 9.62 4.13 -13.62
N LYS A 115 8.71 4.92 -13.03
CA LYS A 115 9.06 6.01 -12.09
C LYS A 115 9.52 5.51 -10.72
N LEU A 116 9.39 4.21 -10.45
CA LEU A 116 9.73 3.57 -9.20
C LEU A 116 10.73 2.43 -9.43
N ALA A 117 11.55 2.14 -8.43
CA ALA A 117 12.54 1.06 -8.47
C ALA A 117 12.54 0.24 -7.18
N GLY A 118 13.33 -0.83 -7.16
CA GLY A 118 13.51 -1.68 -5.98
C GLY A 118 12.41 -2.72 -5.78
N TRP A 119 12.59 -3.50 -4.72
CA TRP A 119 11.68 -4.56 -4.29
C TRP A 119 10.87 -4.06 -3.10
N VAL A 120 9.55 -4.08 -3.23
CA VAL A 120 8.61 -3.49 -2.27
C VAL A 120 7.68 -4.57 -1.75
N TRP A 121 7.55 -4.67 -0.43
CA TRP A 121 6.62 -5.59 0.20
C TRP A 121 5.17 -5.27 -0.16
N SER A 122 4.38 -6.32 -0.38
CA SER A 122 2.93 -6.22 -0.25
C SER A 122 2.49 -6.62 1.15
N SER A 123 1.27 -6.31 1.54
CA SER A 123 0.66 -6.84 2.77
C SER A 123 0.13 -8.27 2.63
N SER A 124 0.23 -8.88 1.44
CA SER A 124 -0.38 -10.17 1.14
C SER A 124 0.59 -11.30 1.46
N GLN A 125 0.20 -12.19 2.36
CA GLN A 125 0.91 -13.42 2.63
C GLN A 125 0.73 -14.43 1.49
N ARG A 126 1.80 -15.18 1.20
CA ARG A 126 1.75 -16.35 0.32
C ARG A 126 1.64 -17.66 1.09
N SER A 127 2.40 -17.82 2.18
CA SER A 127 2.39 -18.99 3.06
C SER A 127 2.92 -18.65 4.45
N ALA A 128 2.98 -19.61 5.36
CA ALA A 128 3.71 -19.52 6.63
C ALA A 128 5.14 -18.96 6.52
N ASP A 129 5.84 -19.17 5.41
CA ASP A 129 7.24 -18.75 5.23
C ASP A 129 7.41 -17.49 4.37
N LEU A 130 6.45 -17.22 3.49
CA LEU A 130 6.64 -16.30 2.36
C LEU A 130 5.53 -15.24 2.28
N ALA A 131 5.90 -14.04 1.84
CA ALA A 131 4.97 -12.96 1.50
C ALA A 131 5.24 -12.44 0.08
N PHE A 132 4.22 -11.86 -0.55
CA PHE A 132 4.36 -11.32 -1.89
C PHE A 132 5.08 -9.96 -1.88
N TYR A 133 5.91 -9.73 -2.89
CA TYR A 133 6.55 -8.44 -3.15
C TYR A 133 6.52 -8.11 -4.65
N MET A 134 6.74 -6.84 -4.99
CA MET A 134 6.81 -6.35 -6.36
C MET A 134 8.20 -5.78 -6.66
N GLY A 135 8.83 -6.24 -7.74
CA GLY A 135 10.03 -5.67 -8.32
C GLY A 135 9.68 -4.57 -9.33
N PHE A 136 9.77 -3.30 -8.91
CA PHE A 136 9.31 -2.17 -9.73
C PHE A 136 10.15 -1.90 -10.99
N ALA A 137 11.40 -2.35 -11.04
CA ALA A 137 12.26 -2.14 -12.21
C ALA A 137 11.77 -2.89 -13.47
N GLY A 138 11.15 -4.05 -13.30
CA GLY A 138 10.70 -4.91 -14.41
C GLY A 138 9.21 -5.28 -14.37
N GLY A 139 8.49 -4.93 -13.30
CA GLY A 139 7.07 -5.26 -13.17
C GLY A 139 6.79 -6.69 -12.73
N SER A 140 7.74 -7.34 -12.07
CA SER A 140 7.62 -8.73 -11.66
C SER A 140 7.10 -8.86 -10.23
N GLN A 141 6.16 -9.78 -10.04
CA GLN A 141 5.63 -10.13 -8.72
C GLN A 141 6.09 -11.53 -8.34
N TYR A 142 6.68 -11.64 -7.16
CA TYR A 142 7.20 -12.90 -6.61
C TYR A 142 6.88 -12.94 -5.11
N ASP A 143 7.35 -13.99 -4.46
CA ASP A 143 7.31 -14.13 -3.01
C ASP A 143 8.73 -14.25 -2.45
N PHE A 144 8.90 -13.86 -1.18
CA PHE A 144 10.19 -13.85 -0.51
C PHE A 144 10.02 -14.14 0.98
N VAL A 145 11.12 -14.56 1.62
CA VAL A 145 11.11 -14.98 3.02
C VAL A 145 10.80 -13.77 3.91
N LYS A 146 9.83 -13.95 4.82
CA LYS A 146 9.23 -12.83 5.57
C LYS A 146 10.16 -12.15 6.57
N ASN A 147 11.16 -12.86 7.08
CA ASN A 147 12.16 -12.32 7.99
C ASN A 147 13.34 -11.64 7.27
N LEU A 148 13.19 -11.35 5.97
CA LEU A 148 14.13 -10.54 5.21
C LEU A 148 13.53 -9.16 4.95
N GLU A 149 14.40 -8.17 4.80
CA GLU A 149 13.97 -6.78 4.68
C GLU A 149 13.78 -6.37 3.21
N LEU A 150 12.59 -5.87 2.87
CA LEU A 150 12.32 -5.19 1.61
C LEU A 150 11.69 -3.82 1.89
N ARG A 151 11.60 -2.98 0.85
CA ARG A 151 11.14 -1.59 0.99
C ARG A 151 9.65 -1.54 1.34
N VAL A 152 9.28 -0.54 2.13
CA VAL A 152 7.88 -0.19 2.41
C VAL A 152 7.55 1.13 1.73
N ARG A 153 6.51 1.10 0.90
CA ARG A 153 5.88 2.29 0.31
C ARG A 153 4.40 2.27 0.67
N PRO A 154 3.97 3.06 1.67
CA PRO A 154 2.60 3.05 2.15
C PRO A 154 1.68 3.67 1.12
N VAL A 155 0.43 3.25 1.13
CA VAL A 155 -0.63 3.82 0.29
C VAL A 155 -1.83 4.21 1.13
N ARG A 156 -2.66 5.09 0.58
CA ARG A 156 -3.94 5.49 1.16
C ARG A 156 -5.03 5.43 0.09
N ARG A 157 -6.26 5.10 0.50
CA ARG A 157 -7.44 5.11 -0.39
C ARG A 157 -8.16 6.44 -0.24
N PHE A 158 -8.47 7.07 -1.36
CA PHE A 158 -9.39 8.18 -1.45
C PHE A 158 -10.65 7.74 -2.20
N ILE A 159 -11.80 7.87 -1.55
CA ILE A 159 -13.12 7.55 -2.12
C ILE A 159 -13.84 8.88 -2.34
N GLN A 160 -14.39 9.05 -3.53
CA GLN A 160 -15.22 10.21 -3.90
C GLN A 160 -16.70 9.95 -3.60
#